data_AF-A0A3S4FTI8-F1
#
_entry.id   AF-A0A3S4FTI8-F1
#
_cell.length_a   1.000
_cell.length_b   1.000
_cell.length_c   1.000
_cell.angle_alpha   90.00
_cell.angle_beta   90.00
_cell.angle_gamma   90.00
#
_symmetry.space_group_name_H-M   'P 1'
#
loop_
_entity.id
_entity.type
_entity.pdbx_description
1 polymer ?
#
loop_
_entity_poly.entity_id
_entity_poly.type
_entity_poly.pdbx_seq_one_letter_code
_entity_poly.pdbx_strand_id
1 'polypeptide(L)'
;METLRLEAALQDADLVITGEGRLDSQSIHGKTPIGVARVAKRHQRPVIAIAGSLTRDYQVVHQHGIDAAFSVLDRLVTLEEALTDAARNLEVTARNVAAVWQLAER
;
A
#
# COMPACT_ATOMS: atom_id res chain seq x y z
N MET A 1 0.00 2.87 16.60
CA MET A 1 1.24 3.45 16.06
C MET A 1 2.34 3.45 17.09
N GLU A 2 2.15 4.14 18.21
CA GLU A 2 3.13 4.24 19.31
C GLU A 2 3.45 2.87 19.93
N THR A 3 2.44 2.00 20.06
CA THR A 3 2.59 0.62 20.56
C THR A 3 3.43 -0.28 19.65
N LEU A 4 3.54 0.03 18.35
CA LEU A 4 4.28 -0.78 17.37
C LEU A 4 5.67 -0.22 17.05
N ARG A 5 6.08 0.89 17.70
CA ARG A 5 7.35 1.60 17.43
C ARG A 5 7.58 1.88 15.95
N LEU A 6 6.51 2.11 15.18
CA LEU A 6 6.58 2.31 13.73
C LEU A 6 7.51 3.47 13.36
N GLU A 7 7.45 4.57 14.12
CA GLU A 7 8.31 5.74 13.90
C GLU A 7 9.80 5.36 13.91
N ALA A 8 10.23 4.52 14.85
CA ALA A 8 11.62 4.07 14.93
C ALA A 8 11.99 3.13 13.78
N ALA A 9 11.09 2.21 13.40
CA ALA A 9 11.32 1.31 12.27
C ALA A 9 11.44 2.05 10.91
N LEU A 10 10.87 3.25 10.80
CA LEU A 10 10.87 4.05 9.58
C LEU A 10 12.06 5.00 9.43
N GLN A 11 12.86 5.18 10.49
CA GLN A 11 14.03 6.06 10.44
C GLN A 11 15.04 5.62 9.39
N ASP A 12 15.29 4.31 9.29
CA ASP A 12 16.29 3.71 8.40
C ASP A 12 15.67 3.03 7.17
N ALA A 13 14.36 3.17 6.95
CA ALA A 13 13.69 2.54 5.82
C ALA A 13 13.89 3.32 4.52
N ASP A 14 14.25 2.64 3.43
CA ASP A 14 14.32 3.25 2.09
C ASP A 14 12.96 3.32 1.40
N LEU A 15 12.07 2.39 1.71
CA LEU A 15 10.73 2.26 1.14
C LEU A 15 9.74 1.77 2.19
N VAL A 16 8.51 2.30 2.17
CA VAL A 16 7.41 1.85 3.01
C VAL A 16 6.34 1.20 2.15
N ILE A 17 5.99 -0.04 2.48
CA ILE A 17 4.85 -0.74 1.88
C ILE A 17 3.74 -0.85 2.92
N THR A 18 2.52 -0.48 2.53
CA THR A 18 1.32 -0.62 3.36
C THR A 18 0.17 -1.21 2.55
N GLY A 19 -0.98 -1.47 3.17
CA GLY A 19 -2.11 -2.08 2.48
C GLY A 19 -3.35 -2.27 3.33
N GLU A 20 -4.45 -2.58 2.66
CA GLU A 20 -5.72 -2.99 3.24
C GLU A 20 -6.58 -3.74 2.21
N GLY A 21 -7.73 -4.30 2.61
CA GLY A 21 -8.60 -5.05 1.69
C GLY A 21 -9.22 -4.19 0.58
N ARG A 22 -9.53 -2.92 0.87
CA ARG A 22 -10.11 -1.96 -0.08
C ARG A 22 -9.60 -0.56 0.22
N LEU A 23 -8.97 0.05 -0.78
CA LEU A 23 -8.58 1.46 -0.74
C LEU A 23 -9.69 2.31 -1.39
N ASP A 24 -10.22 3.25 -0.63
CA ASP A 24 -11.31 4.14 -1.02
C ASP A 24 -11.17 5.52 -0.34
N SER A 25 -12.10 6.45 -0.62
CA SER A 25 -12.09 7.75 0.06
C SER A 25 -12.30 7.65 1.58
N GLN A 26 -12.84 6.55 2.10
CA GLN A 26 -12.98 6.37 3.54
C GLN A 26 -11.65 6.02 4.20
N SER A 27 -10.68 5.51 3.45
CA SER A 27 -9.35 5.16 3.97
C SER A 27 -8.61 6.35 4.58
N ILE A 28 -8.84 7.57 4.08
CA ILE A 28 -8.22 8.80 4.60
C ILE A 28 -8.67 9.16 6.02
N HIS A 29 -9.80 8.62 6.49
CA HIS A 29 -10.40 8.94 7.79
C HIS A 29 -9.82 8.11 8.94
N GLY A 30 -8.53 7.77 8.86
CA GLY A 30 -7.81 7.12 9.96
C GLY A 30 -7.64 5.60 9.83
N LYS A 31 -7.79 5.03 8.62
CA LYS A 31 -7.41 3.64 8.38
C LYS A 31 -5.88 3.46 8.34
N THR A 32 -5.45 2.21 8.48
CA THR A 32 -4.05 1.80 8.58
C THR A 32 -3.14 2.40 7.49
N PRO A 33 -3.48 2.36 6.18
CA PRO A 33 -2.57 2.85 5.15
C PRO A 33 -2.19 4.32 5.32
N ILE A 34 -3.15 5.14 5.74
CA ILE A 34 -2.99 6.59 5.86
C ILE A 34 -2.26 6.96 7.14
N GLY A 35 -2.50 6.20 8.22
CA GLY A 35 -1.66 6.30 9.40
C GLY A 35 -0.19 6.02 9.06
N VAL A 36 0.09 4.91 8.36
CA VAL A 36 1.46 4.51 8.01
C VAL A 36 2.10 5.55 7.10
N ALA A 37 1.38 6.00 6.07
CA ALA A 37 1.83 7.04 5.16
C ALA A 37 2.18 8.34 5.90
N ARG A 38 1.33 8.81 6.81
CA ARG A 38 1.58 10.03 7.59
C ARG A 38 2.88 9.95 8.39
N VAL A 39 3.16 8.80 9.00
CA VAL A 39 4.40 8.59 9.76
C VAL A 39 5.60 8.55 8.80
N ALA A 40 5.51 7.78 7.72
CA ALA A 40 6.56 7.67 6.71
C ALA A 40 6.96 9.03 6.11
N LYS A 41 5.98 9.90 5.86
CA LYS A 41 6.21 11.24 5.29
C LYS A 41 6.92 12.21 6.23
N ARG A 42 6.89 12.00 7.55
CA ARG A 42 7.72 12.77 8.49
C ARG A 42 9.21 12.51 8.27
N HIS A 43 9.55 11.31 7.81
CA HIS A 43 10.90 10.87 7.46
C HIS A 43 11.19 10.97 5.97
N GLN A 44 10.33 11.65 5.20
CA GLN A 44 10.47 11.81 3.74
C GLN A 44 10.57 10.48 2.98
N ARG A 45 9.99 9.40 3.51
CA ARG A 45 10.06 8.09 2.87
C ARG A 45 8.99 7.92 1.78
N PRO A 46 9.31 7.26 0.66
CA PRO A 46 8.32 6.87 -0.34
C PRO A 46 7.42 5.76 0.22
N VAL A 47 6.16 5.80 -0.17
CA VAL A 47 5.08 4.95 0.33
C VAL A 47 4.30 4.35 -0.82
N ILE A 48 4.27 3.03 -0.88
CA ILE A 48 3.48 2.27 -1.85
C ILE A 48 2.39 1.49 -1.11
N ALA A 49 1.15 1.64 -1.55
CA ALA A 49 0.02 0.86 -1.07
C ALA A 49 -0.27 -0.33 -2.00
N ILE A 50 -0.43 -1.51 -1.41
CA ILE A 50 -0.93 -2.71 -2.11
C ILE A 50 -2.25 -3.10 -1.46
N ALA A 51 -3.34 -3.03 -2.21
CA ALA A 51 -4.69 -3.23 -1.69
C ALA A 51 -5.43 -4.36 -2.41
N GLY A 52 -6.35 -5.02 -1.69
CA GLY A 52 -7.23 -6.04 -2.28
C GLY A 52 -8.00 -5.51 -3.50
N SER A 53 -8.52 -4.30 -3.38
CA SER A 53 -9.20 -3.58 -4.45
C SER A 53 -9.01 -2.07 -4.33
N LEU A 54 -9.13 -1.36 -5.45
CA LEU A 54 -9.18 0.11 -5.52
C LEU A 54 -10.57 0.51 -6.01
N THR A 55 -11.24 1.42 -5.32
CA THR A 55 -12.52 2.00 -5.80
C THR A 55 -12.26 3.13 -6.79
N ARG A 56 -13.31 3.71 -7.39
CA ARG A 56 -13.15 4.81 -8.37
C ARG A 56 -12.59 6.11 -7.78
N ASP A 57 -12.73 6.28 -6.47
CA ASP A 57 -12.43 7.49 -5.69
C ASP A 57 -11.17 7.33 -4.80
N TYR A 58 -10.40 6.26 -4.96
CA TYR A 58 -9.22 5.99 -4.14
C TYR A 58 -8.12 7.05 -4.26
N GLN A 59 -8.06 7.81 -5.37
CA GLN A 59 -6.95 8.70 -5.71
C GLN A 59 -6.73 9.81 -4.68
N VAL A 60 -7.73 10.11 -3.85
CA VAL A 60 -7.60 11.05 -2.72
C VAL A 60 -6.46 10.66 -1.78
N VAL A 61 -6.13 9.36 -1.67
CA VAL A 61 -5.03 8.88 -0.80
C VAL A 61 -3.67 9.46 -1.17
N HIS A 62 -3.47 9.89 -2.42
CA HIS A 62 -2.23 10.54 -2.86
C HIS A 62 -1.99 11.87 -2.17
N GLN A 63 -3.05 12.61 -1.85
CA GLN A 63 -2.99 13.86 -1.08
C GLN A 63 -2.64 13.61 0.40
N HIS A 64 -2.69 12.35 0.84
CA HIS A 64 -2.45 11.93 2.22
C HIS A 64 -1.18 11.08 2.38
N GLY A 65 -0.28 11.15 1.40
CA GLY A 65 1.08 10.63 1.52
C GLY A 65 1.31 9.24 0.94
N ILE A 66 0.35 8.67 0.21
CA ILE A 66 0.58 7.44 -0.58
C ILE A 66 1.09 7.84 -1.97
N ASP A 67 2.32 7.48 -2.35
CA ASP A 67 2.90 7.90 -3.63
C ASP A 67 2.42 7.04 -4.81
N ALA A 68 2.21 5.74 -4.57
CA ALA A 68 1.66 4.81 -5.54
C ALA A 68 0.69 3.82 -4.88
N ALA A 69 -0.30 3.36 -5.62
CA ALA A 69 -1.26 2.37 -5.13
C ALA A 69 -1.58 1.32 -6.20
N PHE A 70 -1.64 0.06 -5.79
CA PHE A 70 -1.87 -1.09 -6.66
C PHE A 70 -3.00 -1.96 -6.12
N SER A 71 -3.87 -2.44 -7.02
CA SER A 71 -4.76 -3.56 -6.69
C SER A 71 -4.01 -4.87 -6.89
N VAL A 72 -4.27 -5.85 -6.02
CA VAL A 72 -3.72 -7.22 -6.18
C VAL A 72 -4.43 -8.04 -7.26
N LEU A 73 -5.57 -7.59 -7.77
CA LEU A 73 -6.34 -8.33 -8.77
C LEU A 73 -5.66 -8.23 -10.14
N ASP A 74 -5.26 -9.39 -10.69
CA ASP A 74 -4.62 -9.52 -11.99
C ASP A 74 -5.61 -9.80 -13.15
N ARG A 75 -6.84 -10.19 -12.82
CA ARG A 75 -7.91 -10.51 -13.77
C ARG A 75 -9.28 -10.30 -13.14
N LEU A 76 -10.32 -10.37 -13.97
CA LEU A 76 -11.71 -10.40 -13.49
C LEU A 76 -11.98 -11.74 -12.80
N VAL A 77 -12.42 -11.69 -11.55
CA VAL A 77 -12.73 -12.85 -10.71
C VAL A 77 -13.95 -12.56 -9.84
N THR A 78 -14.59 -13.61 -9.34
CA THR A 78 -15.56 -13.50 -8.26
C THR A 78 -14.88 -13.09 -6.94
N LEU A 79 -15.67 -12.65 -5.96
CA LEU A 79 -15.14 -12.34 -4.63
C LEU A 79 -14.54 -13.57 -3.95
N GLU A 80 -15.15 -14.74 -4.11
CA GLU A 80 -14.66 -15.99 -3.52
C GLU A 80 -13.28 -16.39 -4.09
N GLU A 81 -13.12 -16.30 -5.41
CA GLU A 81 -11.83 -16.52 -6.06
C GLU A 81 -10.79 -15.48 -5.61
N ALA A 82 -11.17 -14.21 -5.51
CA ALA A 82 -10.27 -13.14 -5.05
C ALA A 82 -9.73 -13.39 -3.63
N LEU A 83 -10.59 -13.88 -2.73
CA LEU A 83 -10.22 -14.21 -1.34
C LEU A 83 -9.40 -15.49 -1.28
N THR A 84 -9.77 -16.52 -2.05
CA THR A 84 -9.04 -17.78 -2.15
C THR A 84 -7.61 -17.57 -2.65
N ASP A 85 -7.43 -16.72 -3.67
CA ASP A 85 -6.14 -16.42 -4.29
C ASP A 85 -5.39 -15.25 -3.64
N ALA A 86 -5.90 -14.67 -2.53
CA ALA A 86 -5.41 -13.39 -2.00
C ALA A 86 -3.89 -13.37 -1.73
N ALA A 87 -3.35 -14.46 -1.16
CA ALA A 87 -1.92 -14.57 -0.88
C ALA A 87 -1.07 -14.58 -2.15
N ARG A 88 -1.46 -15.39 -3.16
CA ARG A 88 -0.79 -15.45 -4.47
C ARG A 88 -0.84 -14.10 -5.16
N ASN A 89 -2.01 -13.47 -5.19
CA ASN A 89 -2.22 -12.17 -5.82
C ASN A 89 -1.34 -11.07 -5.18
N LEU A 90 -1.25 -11.07 -3.85
CA LEU A 90 -0.38 -10.17 -3.11
C LEU A 90 1.10 -10.40 -3.43
N GLU A 91 1.56 -11.66 -3.45
CA GLU A 91 2.94 -12.02 -3.76
C GLU A 91 3.35 -11.56 -5.17
N VAL A 92 2.52 -11.85 -6.17
CA VAL A 92 2.77 -11.45 -7.57
C VAL A 92 2.85 -9.92 -7.70
N THR A 93 1.92 -9.21 -7.06
CA THR A 93 1.89 -7.74 -7.09
C THR A 93 3.11 -7.15 -6.41
N ALA A 94 3.46 -7.64 -5.21
CA ALA A 94 4.63 -7.21 -4.48
C ALA A 94 5.93 -7.46 -5.24
N ARG A 95 6.08 -8.64 -5.87
CA ARG A 95 7.21 -8.97 -6.74
C ARG A 95 7.35 -7.98 -7.89
N ASN A 96 6.25 -7.60 -8.54
CA ASN A 96 6.29 -6.67 -9.66
C ASN A 96 6.59 -5.24 -9.21
N VAL A 97 6.02 -4.79 -8.08
CA VAL A 97 6.38 -3.51 -7.46
C VAL A 97 7.88 -3.47 -7.13
N ALA A 98 8.43 -4.52 -6.53
CA ALA A 98 9.85 -4.61 -6.21
C ALA A 98 10.74 -4.61 -7.47
N ALA A 99 10.30 -5.28 -8.55
CA ALA A 99 11.02 -5.25 -9.83
C ALA A 99 11.07 -3.83 -10.42
N VAL A 100 9.96 -3.08 -10.37
CA VAL A 100 9.94 -1.67 -10.81
C VAL A 100 10.84 -0.80 -9.91
N TRP A 101 10.79 -1.00 -8.60
CA TRP A 101 11.65 -0.29 -7.64
C TRP A 101 13.14 -0.50 -7.95
N GLN A 102 13.57 -1.76 -8.13
CA GLN A 102 14.95 -2.09 -8.50
C GLN A 102 15.39 -1.50 -9.85
N LEU A 103 14.47 -1.31 -10.80
CA LEU A 103 14.79 -0.67 -12.08
C LEU A 103 15.02 0.83 -11.92
N ALA A 104 14.33 1.48 -10.97
CA ALA A 104 14.45 2.91 -10.70
C ALA A 104 15.69 3.27 -9.86
N GLU A 105 16.21 2.33 -9.07
CA GLU A 105 17.45 2.50 -8.29
C GLU A 105 18.74 2.29 -9.09
N ARG A 106 18.65 1.81 -10.33
CA ARG A 106 19.80 1.67 -11.25
C ARG A 106 20.09 2.97 -11.98
#